data_AF-Q8NS73-F1
#
_entry.id   AF-Q8NS73-F1
#
_cell.length_a   1.000
_cell.length_b   1.000
_cell.length_c   1.000
_cell.angle_alpha   90.00
_cell.angle_beta   90.00
_cell.angle_gamma   90.00
#
_symmetry.space_group_name_H-M   'P 1'
#
loop_
_entity.id
_entity.type
_entity.pdbx_description
1 polymer ?
#
loop_
_entity_poly.entity_id
_entity_poly.type
_entity_poly.pdbx_seq_one_letter_code
_entity_poly.pdbx_strand_id
1 'polypeptide(L)'
;MLALPSSIIDPLWCQFAALIPPVTDTHPLRCHRPRIPDRIIFDKLIQVLVLGASYAKIADTTCSATTLRTRRDEWITAGIFEQLEQICLEFYDRIVGLDL
;
A
#
# COMPACT_ATOMS: atom_id res chain seq x y z
N MET A 1 0.49 3.52 -18.20
CA MET A 1 1.07 2.60 -17.19
C MET A 1 2.58 2.71 -17.29
N LEU A 2 3.21 3.50 -16.42
CA LEU A 2 4.65 3.37 -16.18
C LEU A 2 4.78 2.21 -15.21
N ALA A 3 5.24 1.08 -15.72
CA ALA A 3 5.28 -0.17 -14.98
C ALA A 3 6.66 -0.30 -14.35
N LEU A 4 6.73 -0.15 -13.03
CA LEU A 4 7.72 -0.93 -12.30
C LEU A 4 7.50 -2.39 -12.69
N PRO A 5 8.57 -3.16 -12.97
CA PRO A 5 8.41 -4.54 -13.41
C PRO A 5 7.67 -5.33 -12.32
N SER A 6 6.80 -6.26 -12.74
CA SER A 6 6.03 -7.11 -11.83
C SER A 6 6.94 -7.91 -10.89
N SER A 7 8.15 -8.25 -11.34
CA SER A 7 9.20 -8.87 -10.54
C SER A 7 9.62 -8.06 -9.30
N ILE A 8 9.31 -6.76 -9.24
CA ILE A 8 9.54 -5.90 -8.07
C ILE A 8 8.23 -5.66 -7.32
N ILE A 9 7.16 -5.31 -8.04
CA ILE A 9 5.90 -4.90 -7.42
C ILE A 9 5.19 -6.05 -6.69
N ASP A 10 5.18 -7.24 -7.28
CA ASP A 10 4.44 -8.35 -6.69
C ASP A 10 5.07 -8.90 -5.41
N PRO A 11 6.41 -9.10 -5.33
CA PRO A 11 7.06 -9.44 -4.06
C PRO A 11 6.89 -8.35 -2.99
N LEU A 12 6.98 -7.07 -3.38
CA LEU A 12 6.75 -5.95 -2.46
C LEU A 12 5.32 -5.95 -1.93
N TRP A 13 4.34 -6.19 -2.81
CA TRP A 13 2.95 -6.34 -2.39
C TRP A 13 2.76 -7.51 -1.44
N CYS A 14 3.38 -8.67 -1.67
CA CYS A 14 3.27 -9.81 -0.76
C CYS A 14 3.77 -9.46 0.66
N GLN A 15 4.92 -8.78 0.77
CA GLN A 15 5.44 -8.31 2.05
C GLN A 15 4.52 -7.27 2.69
N PHE A 16 4.07 -6.30 1.90
CA PHE A 16 3.16 -5.26 2.36
C PHE A 16 1.82 -5.83 2.86
N ALA A 17 1.21 -6.73 2.10
CA ALA A 17 -0.08 -7.34 2.42
C ALA A 17 -0.03 -8.17 3.69
N ALA A 18 1.12 -8.81 3.99
CA ALA A 18 1.32 -9.54 5.24
C ALA A 18 1.29 -8.64 6.48
N LEU A 19 1.60 -7.34 6.33
CA LEU A 19 1.58 -6.36 7.41
C LEU A 19 0.20 -5.71 7.61
N ILE A 20 -0.72 -5.85 6.65
CA ILE A 20 -2.04 -5.24 6.75
C ILE A 20 -2.87 -5.99 7.82
N PRO A 21 -3.34 -5.32 8.89
CA PRO A 21 -4.19 -5.95 9.87
C PRO A 21 -5.49 -6.48 9.24
N PRO A 22 -6.05 -7.60 9.75
CA PRO A 22 -7.31 -8.13 9.26
C PRO A 22 -8.41 -7.05 9.29
N VAL A 23 -9.01 -6.78 8.12
CA VAL A 23 -10.14 -5.86 8.03
C VAL A 23 -11.34 -6.51 8.71
N THR A 24 -11.71 -5.99 9.87
CA THR A 24 -12.91 -6.43 10.59
C THR A 24 -14.09 -5.60 10.11
N ASP A 25 -14.92 -6.15 9.21
CA ASP A 25 -16.19 -5.55 8.83
C ASP A 25 -17.29 -6.04 9.79
N THR A 26 -17.60 -5.24 10.81
CA THR A 26 -18.59 -5.58 11.83
C THR A 26 -20.02 -5.16 11.45
N HIS A 27 -20.29 -4.75 10.20
CA HIS A 27 -21.59 -4.16 9.88
C HIS A 27 -22.69 -5.21 9.61
N PRO A 28 -23.73 -5.30 10.47
CA PRO A 28 -24.68 -6.42 10.46
C PRO A 28 -25.56 -6.50 9.21
N LEU A 29 -25.88 -5.37 8.58
CA LEU A 29 -26.76 -5.35 7.40
C LEU A 29 -26.02 -5.34 6.05
N ARG A 30 -24.68 -5.21 6.06
CA ARG A 30 -23.82 -5.06 4.84
C ARG A 30 -24.33 -4.08 3.76
N CYS A 31 -25.21 -3.12 4.09
CA CYS A 31 -25.76 -2.16 3.13
C CYS A 31 -24.79 -1.02 2.74
N HIS A 32 -23.56 -1.03 3.26
CA HIS A 32 -22.57 0.00 2.97
C HIS A 32 -21.74 -0.36 1.74
N ARG A 33 -21.09 0.65 1.15
CA ARG A 33 -20.17 0.44 0.03
C ARG A 33 -18.98 -0.40 0.52
N PRO A 34 -18.68 -1.56 -0.12
CA PRO A 34 -17.59 -2.42 0.33
C PRO A 34 -16.27 -1.67 0.30
N ARG A 35 -15.39 -2.01 1.26
CA ARG A 35 -14.03 -1.49 1.33
C ARG A 35 -13.29 -1.84 0.04
N ILE A 36 -12.70 -0.83 -0.61
CA ILE A 36 -11.85 -1.05 -1.79
C ILE A 36 -10.69 -2.00 -1.42
N PRO A 37 -10.40 -3.03 -2.24
CA PRO A 37 -9.29 -3.95 -2.02
C PRO A 37 -7.97 -3.20 -1.83
N ASP A 38 -7.20 -3.62 -0.84
CA ASP A 38 -5.94 -2.97 -0.48
C ASP A 38 -4.92 -3.00 -1.63
N ARG A 39 -4.95 -4.04 -2.49
CA ARG A 39 -4.11 -4.10 -3.70
C ARG A 39 -4.35 -2.93 -4.64
N ILE A 40 -5.61 -2.54 -4.84
CA ILE A 40 -5.97 -1.41 -5.73
C ILE A 40 -5.43 -0.10 -5.15
N ILE A 41 -5.53 0.07 -3.83
CA ILE A 41 -5.00 1.26 -3.16
C ILE A 41 -3.47 1.28 -3.29
N PHE A 42 -2.81 0.16 -3.02
CA PHE A 42 -1.36 0.02 -3.14
C PHE A 42 -0.87 0.38 -4.55
N ASP A 43 -1.45 -0.22 -5.59
CA ASP A 43 -1.08 0.05 -6.98
C ASP A 43 -1.27 1.53 -7.36
N LYS A 44 -2.31 2.19 -6.82
CA LYS A 44 -2.55 3.62 -7.02
C LYS A 44 -1.55 4.48 -6.26
N LEU A 45 -1.14 4.10 -5.05
CA LEU A 45 -0.09 4.81 -4.31
C LEU A 45 1.27 4.68 -5.02
N ILE A 46 1.60 3.51 -5.55
CA ILE A 46 2.79 3.32 -6.39
C ILE A 46 2.75 4.24 -7.61
N GLN A 47 1.60 4.36 -8.29
CA GLN A 47 1.46 5.29 -9.41
C GLN A 47 1.67 6.74 -9.00
N VAL A 48 1.15 7.18 -7.85
CA VAL A 48 1.41 8.53 -7.31
C VAL A 48 2.91 8.76 -7.15
N LEU A 49 3.64 7.80 -6.57
CA LEU A 49 5.08 7.90 -6.33
C LEU A 49 5.90 7.88 -7.63
N VAL A 50 5.66 6.90 -8.51
CA VAL A 50 6.42 6.70 -9.75
C VAL A 50 6.18 7.85 -10.75
N LEU A 51 4.96 8.36 -10.82
CA LEU A 51 4.60 9.41 -11.77
C LEU A 51 4.81 10.82 -11.23
N GLY A 52 5.03 10.99 -9.92
CA GLY A 52 5.00 12.30 -9.26
C GLY A 52 3.64 13.00 -9.42
N ALA A 53 2.56 12.23 -9.60
CA ALA A 53 1.23 12.76 -9.89
C ALA A 53 0.42 12.98 -8.62
N SER A 54 -0.45 13.98 -8.61
CA SER A 54 -1.35 14.20 -7.47
C SER A 54 -2.37 13.06 -7.34
N TYR A 55 -2.85 12.81 -6.12
CA TYR A 55 -3.93 11.85 -5.87
C TYR A 55 -5.17 12.08 -6.74
N ALA A 56 -5.48 13.34 -7.06
CA ALA A 56 -6.61 13.70 -7.91
C ALA A 56 -6.44 13.23 -9.36
N LYS A 57 -5.19 13.13 -9.85
CA LYS A 57 -4.88 12.64 -11.19
C LYS A 57 -4.88 11.11 -11.28
N ILE A 58 -4.70 10.41 -10.17
CA ILE A 58 -4.69 8.93 -10.08
C ILE A 58 -6.05 8.36 -9.65
N ALA A 59 -6.88 9.18 -9.00
CA ALA A 59 -8.24 8.83 -8.68
C ALA A 59 -9.06 8.56 -9.95
N ASP A 60 -9.96 7.59 -9.87
CA ASP A 60 -10.84 7.19 -10.97
C ASP A 60 -12.16 6.65 -10.41
N THR A 61 -12.94 5.98 -11.27
CA THR A 61 -14.23 5.37 -10.89
C THR A 61 -14.09 4.28 -9.83
N THR A 62 -12.92 3.65 -9.70
CA THR A 62 -12.67 2.58 -8.74
C THR A 62 -12.32 3.13 -7.36
N CYS A 63 -11.59 4.25 -7.28
CA CYS A 63 -11.11 4.82 -6.04
C CYS A 63 -10.99 6.35 -6.09
N SER A 64 -11.57 7.03 -5.10
CA SER A 64 -11.46 8.48 -4.97
C SER A 64 -10.12 8.90 -4.36
N ALA A 65 -9.69 10.15 -4.63
CA ALA A 65 -8.48 10.72 -4.03
C ALA A 65 -8.56 10.78 -2.50
N THR A 66 -9.75 11.00 -1.94
CA THR A 66 -9.98 10.99 -0.50
C THR A 66 -9.78 9.59 0.07
N THR A 67 -10.32 8.56 -0.58
CA THR A 67 -10.14 7.17 -0.14
C THR A 67 -8.66 6.74 -0.18
N LEU A 68 -7.89 7.16 -1.19
CA LEU A 68 -6.45 6.90 -1.22
C LEU A 68 -5.73 7.51 -0.01
N ARG A 69 -6.02 8.78 0.32
CA ARG A 69 -5.41 9.47 1.45
C ARG A 69 -5.81 8.84 2.78
N THR A 70 -7.11 8.59 2.99
CA THR A 70 -7.60 7.92 4.19
C THR A 70 -6.93 6.56 4.39
N ARG A 71 -6.82 5.75 3.33
CA ARG A 71 -6.19 4.42 3.45
C ARG A 71 -4.69 4.50 3.72
N ARG A 72 -4.00 5.45 3.11
CA ARG A 72 -2.59 5.75 3.43
C ARG A 72 -2.44 6.10 4.91
N ASP A 73 -3.29 6.99 5.43
CA ASP A 73 -3.21 7.45 6.82
C ASP A 73 -3.53 6.32 7.80
N GLU A 74 -4.48 5.44 7.46
CA GLU A 74 -4.74 4.19 8.22
C GLU A 74 -3.48 3.31 8.28
N TRP A 75 -2.79 3.11 7.15
CA TRP A 75 -1.57 2.29 7.10
C TRP A 75 -0.37 2.92 7.79
N ILE A 76 -0.24 4.25 7.75
CA ILE A 76 0.75 4.99 8.55
C ILE A 76 0.46 4.79 10.02
N THR A 77 -0.80 4.96 10.45
CA THR A 77 -1.20 4.80 11.86
C THR A 77 -0.97 3.37 12.35
N ALA A 78 -1.13 2.38 11.47
CA ALA A 78 -0.84 0.97 11.77
C ALA A 78 0.67 0.63 11.77
N GLY A 79 1.56 1.59 11.48
CA GLY A 79 3.02 1.37 11.44
C GLY A 79 3.50 0.49 10.28
N ILE A 80 2.67 0.29 9.25
CA ILE A 80 2.97 -0.65 8.16
C ILE A 80 4.21 -0.20 7.37
N PHE A 81 4.32 1.09 7.10
CA PHE A 81 5.45 1.63 6.32
C PHE A 81 6.78 1.53 7.10
N GLU A 82 6.76 1.79 8.40
CA GLU A 82 7.94 1.64 9.27
C GLU A 82 8.39 0.18 9.34
N GLN A 83 7.45 -0.76 9.50
CA GLN A 83 7.75 -2.20 9.50
C GLN A 83 8.31 -2.66 8.14
N LEU A 84 7.74 -2.18 7.03
CA LEU A 84 8.23 -2.51 5.69
C LEU A 84 9.65 -1.98 5.45
N GLU A 85 9.92 -0.74 5.87
CA GLU A 85 11.26 -0.15 5.80
C GLU A 85 12.27 -0.99 6.57
N GLN A 86 11.92 -1.39 7.80
CA GLN A 86 12.78 -2.20 8.65
C GLN A 86 13.08 -3.57 8.00
N ILE A 87 12.08 -4.26 7.45
CA ILE A 87 12.27 -5.51 6.70
C ILE A 87 13.22 -5.31 5.51
N CYS A 88 13.07 -4.21 4.76
CA CYS A 88 13.97 -3.90 3.65
C CYS A 88 15.40 -3.65 4.12
N LEU A 89 15.59 -2.93 5.23
CA LEU A 89 16.89 -2.64 5.81
C LEU A 89 17.58 -3.91 6.33
N GLU A 90 16.88 -4.77 7.06
CA GLU A 90 17.41 -6.06 7.52
C GLU A 90 17.84 -6.95 6.35
N PHE A 91 17.02 -6.99 5.30
CA PHE A 91 17.34 -7.76 4.10
C PHE A 91 18.58 -7.20 3.40
N TYR A 92 18.69 -5.88 3.31
CA TYR A 92 19.83 -5.23 2.68
C TYR A 92 21.10 -5.39 3.51
N ASP A 93 21.03 -5.24 4.83
CA ASP A 93 22.13 -5.51 5.75
C ASP A 93 22.65 -6.95 5.61
N ARG A 94 21.75 -7.94 5.51
CA ARG A 94 22.15 -9.33 5.29
C ARG A 94 22.91 -9.57 3.98
N ILE A 95 22.61 -8.81 2.93
CA ILE A 95 23.23 -8.98 1.60
C ILE A 95 24.51 -8.17 1.48
N VAL A 96 24.51 -6.95 1.98
CA VAL A 96 25.56 -5.95 1.72
C VAL A 96 26.45 -5.72 2.94
N GLY A 97 25.98 -5.99 4.15
CA GLY A 97 26.66 -5.73 5.42
C GLY A 97 26.65 -4.24 5.76
N LEU A 98 25.49 -3.74 6.21
CA LEU A 98 25.34 -2.36 6.65
C LEU A 98 25.81 -2.12 8.09
N ASP A 99 25.96 -3.18 8.90
CA ASP A 99 26.36 -3.10 10.33
C ASP A 99 25.45 -2.13 11.11
N LEU A 100 24.13 -2.29 10.91
CA LEU A 100 23.06 -1.47 11.49
C LEU A 100 22.89 -1.67 13.01
#